data_AF-A0ABD6EJS9-F1
#
_entry.id   AF-A0ABD6EJS9-F1
#
_cell.length_a   1.000
_cell.length_b   1.000
_cell.length_c   1.000
_cell.angle_alpha   90.00
_cell.angle_beta   90.00
_cell.angle_gamma   90.00
#
_symmetry.space_group_name_H-M   'P 1'
#
loop_
_entity.id
_entity.type
_entity.pdbx_description
1 polymer ?
#
loop_
_entity_poly.entity_id
_entity_poly.type
_entity_poly.pdbx_seq_one_letter_code
_entity_poly.pdbx_strand_id
1 'polypeptide(L)' 'MSLTNRRVFCIITGASRGIGREIVLQLSKILSNDSAFLITARSFPALNNLKEELLQMFVFRFVLFPCSQFRGLS' A
#
# COMPACT_ATOMS: atom_id res chain seq x y z
N MET A 1 20.98 3.87 8.56
CA MET A 1 20.23 2.59 8.53
C MET A 1 19.57 2.46 7.17
N SER A 2 19.82 1.40 6.39
CA SER A 2 19.13 1.16 5.11
C SER A 2 17.97 0.19 5.29
N LEU A 3 16.85 0.45 4.61
CA LEU A 3 15.65 -0.41 4.57
C LEU A 3 15.72 -1.47 3.46
N THR A 4 16.78 -1.45 2.65
CA THR A 4 17.02 -2.34 1.51
C THR A 4 17.06 -3.81 1.95
N ASN A 5 16.31 -4.67 1.25
CA ASN A 5 16.30 -6.12 1.46
C ASN A 5 15.88 -6.59 2.87
N ARG A 6 15.24 -5.73 3.67
CA ARG A 6 14.67 -6.13 4.96
C ARG A 6 13.19 -6.44 4.81
N ARG A 7 12.72 -7.34 5.68
CA ARG A 7 11.29 -7.57 5.89
C ARG A 7 10.72 -6.40 6.69
N VAL A 8 9.76 -5.70 6.13
CA VAL A 8 9.17 -4.51 6.73
C VAL A 8 7.66 -4.58 6.63
N PHE A 9 6.99 -4.01 7.63
CA PHE A 9 5.56 -3.78 7.60
C PHE A 9 5.32 -2.28 7.45
N CYS A 10 4.85 -1.85 6.27
CA CYS A 10 4.62 -0.43 5.98
C CYS A 10 3.12 -0.13 5.95
N ILE A 11 2.70 0.82 6.77
CA ILE A 11 1.34 1.35 6.75
C ILE A 11 1.36 2.69 6.04
N ILE A 12 0.62 2.80 4.94
CA ILE A 12 0.56 4.01 4.12
C ILE A 12 -0.89 4.47 4.03
N THR A 13 -1.15 5.63 4.63
CA THR A 13 -2.45 6.28 4.61
C THR A 13 -2.55 7.28 3.46
N GLY A 14 -3.71 7.34 2.82
CA GLY A 14 -3.91 8.23 1.67
C GLY A 14 -3.19 7.76 0.40
N ALA A 15 -2.95 6.45 0.25
CA ALA A 15 -2.21 5.88 -0.87
C ALA A 15 -2.90 6.05 -2.23
N SER A 16 -4.16 6.49 -2.30
CA SER A 16 -4.91 6.58 -3.57
C SER A 16 -4.32 7.57 -4.58
N ARG A 17 -3.71 8.67 -4.14
CA ARG A 17 -3.25 9.76 -5.04
C ARG A 17 -2.05 10.51 -4.45
N GLY A 18 -1.30 11.19 -5.30
CA GLY A 18 -0.21 12.09 -4.91
C GLY A 18 0.97 11.35 -4.28
N ILE A 19 1.50 11.92 -3.20
CA ILE A 19 2.73 11.45 -2.55
C ILE A 19 2.56 10.04 -1.97
N GLY A 20 1.40 9.73 -1.40
CA GLY A 20 1.13 8.41 -0.83
C GLY A 20 1.26 7.28 -1.86
N ARG A 21 0.85 7.53 -3.12
CA ARG A 21 1.02 6.56 -4.21
C ARG A 21 2.48 6.35 -4.57
N GLU A 22 3.21 7.45 -4.78
CA GLU A 22 4.63 7.40 -5.17
C GLU A 22 5.49 6.74 -4.08
N ILE A 23 5.19 7.01 -2.80
CA ILE A 23 5.88 6.35 -1.69
C ILE A 23 5.72 4.83 -1.78
N VAL A 24 4.51 4.32 -2.05
CA VAL A 24 4.31 2.87 -2.18
C VAL A 24 5.13 2.32 -3.34
N LEU A 25 5.07 2.96 -4.52
CA LEU A 25 5.79 2.53 -5.72
C LEU A 25 7.32 2.50 -5.51
N GLN A 26 7.88 3.51 -4.86
CA GLN A 26 9.31 3.58 -4.58
C GLN A 26 9.71 2.57 -3.50
N LEU A 27 8.92 2.43 -2.43
CA LEU A 27 9.17 1.44 -1.39
C LEU A 27 9.11 0.01 -1.94
N SER A 28 8.15 -0.29 -2.81
CA SER A 28 8.04 -1.59 -3.46
C SER A 28 9.29 -1.97 -4.28
N LYS A 29 10.05 -1.00 -4.80
CA LYS A 29 11.32 -1.27 -5.50
C LYS A 29 12.50 -1.53 -4.58
N ILE A 30 12.43 -1.05 -3.33
CA ILE A 30 13.55 -1.06 -2.37
C ILE A 30 13.41 -2.23 -1.38
N LEU A 31 12.17 -2.61 -1.06
CA LEU A 31 11.84 -3.60 -0.04
C LEU A 31 11.88 -5.03 -0.60
N SER A 32 12.17 -6.00 0.29
CA SER A 32 12.23 -7.43 -0.08
C SER A 32 10.81 -7.99 -0.27
N ASN A 33 10.63 -8.94 -1.19
CA ASN A 33 9.34 -9.59 -1.53
C ASN A 33 8.55 -10.11 -0.32
N ASP A 34 9.22 -10.42 0.80
CA ASP A 34 8.59 -10.86 2.05
C ASP A 34 7.93 -9.74 2.89
N SER A 35 7.98 -8.50 2.41
CA SER A 35 7.39 -7.33 3.08
C SER A 35 5.88 -7.26 2.89
N ALA A 36 5.21 -6.64 3.86
CA ALA A 36 3.77 -6.48 3.88
C ALA A 36 3.41 -4.99 3.89
N PHE A 37 2.45 -4.63 3.05
CA PHE A 37 2.02 -3.25 2.87
C PHE A 37 0.53 -3.14 3.21
N LEU A 38 0.22 -2.29 4.18
CA LEU A 38 -1.14 -1.88 4.50
C LEU A 38 -1.39 -0.52 3.85
N ILE A 39 -2.18 -0.51 2.78
CA ILE A 39 -2.53 0.71 2.05
C ILE A 39 -3.97 1.09 2.36
N THR A 40 -4.18 2.33 2.80
CA THR A 40 -5.51 2.84 3.13
C THR A 40 -5.81 4.10 2.33
N ALA A 41 -7.06 4.22 1.88
CA ALA A 41 -7.52 5.41 1.18
C ALA A 41 -9.04 5.59 1.26
N ARG A 42 -9.50 6.80 0.97
CA ARG A 42 -10.93 7.12 0.82
C ARG A 42 -11.53 6.64 -0.49
N SER A 43 -10.71 6.47 -1.54
CA SER A 43 -11.16 6.06 -2.87
C SER A 43 -10.76 4.61 -3.15
N PHE A 44 -11.76 3.72 -3.09
CA PHE A 44 -11.61 2.29 -3.39
C PHE A 44 -11.08 2.00 -4.81
N PRO A 45 -11.60 2.60 -5.90
CA PRO A 45 -11.14 2.26 -7.25
C PRO A 45 -9.68 2.66 -7.50
N ALA A 46 -9.25 3.82 -6.99
CA ALA A 46 -7.86 4.25 -7.12
C ALA A 46 -6.90 3.36 -6.31
N LEU A 47 -7.33 2.87 -5.15
CA LEU A 47 -6.55 1.96 -4.31
C LEU A 47 -6.43 0.58 -4.94
N ASN A 48 -7.49 0.09 -5.59
CA ASN A 48 -7.50 -1.22 -6.24
C ASN A 48 -6.62 -1.22 -7.50
N ASN A 49 -6.65 -0.16 -8.32
CA ASN A 49 -5.73 -0.01 -9.45
C ASN A 49 -4.27 -0.02 -8.99
N LEU A 50 -3.94 0.72 -7.92
CA LEU A 50 -2.59 0.73 -7.35
C LEU A 50 -2.17 -0.67 -6.87
N LYS A 51 -3.07 -1.38 -6.17
CA LYS A 51 -2.83 -2.76 -5.75
C LYS A 51 -2.54 -3.69 -6.93
N GLU A 52 -3.33 -3.60 -8.00
CA GLU A 52 -3.14 -4.42 -9.20
C GLU A 52 -1.82 -4.11 -9.91
N GLU A 53 -1.46 -2.83 -10.06
CA GLU A 53 -0.14 -2.41 -10.58
C GLU A 53 1.00 -3.04 -9.76
N LEU A 54 0.88 -3.04 -8.44
CA LEU A 54 1.91 -3.60 -7.56
C LEU A 54 1.95 -5.13 -7.55
N LEU A 55 0.80 -5.79 -7.61
CA LEU A 55 0.70 -7.25 -7.68
C LEU A 55 1.24 -7.80 -9.00
N GLN A 56 1.14 -7.06 -10.10
CA GLN A 56 1.77 -7.43 -11.36
C GLN A 56 3.30 -7.38 -11.30
N MET A 57 3.85 -6.43 -10.53
CA MET A 57 5.29 -6.21 -10.47
C MET A 57 5.98 -7.02 -9.37
N PHE A 58 5.27 -7.31 -8.27
CA PHE A 58 5.86 -7.88 -7.07
C PHE A 58 4.88 -8.78 -6.28
N VAL A 59 5.42 -9.81 -5.64
CA VAL A 59 4.68 -10.71 -4.75
C VAL A 59 4.65 -10.14 -3.34
N PHE A 60 3.94 -9.05 -3.12
CA PHE A 60 3.75 -8.49 -1.77
C PHE A 60 2.36 -8.80 -1.22
N ARG A 61 2.28 -8.91 0.11
CA ARG A 61 1.01 -9.06 0.80
C ARG A 61 0.40 -7.68 1.04
N PHE A 62 -0.60 -7.34 0.22
CA PHE A 62 -1.35 -6.09 0.33
C PHE A 62 -2.65 -6.30 1.10
N VAL A 63 -2.89 -5.46 2.11
CA VAL A 63 -4.18 -5.33 2.77
C VAL A 63 -4.77 -3.98 2.40
N LEU A 64 -6.00 -3.98 1.85
CA LEU A 64 -6.74 -2.76 1.52
C LEU A 64 -7.73 -2.49 2.63
N PHE A 65 -7.69 -1.27 3.17
CA PHE A 65 -8.69 -0.81 4.11
C PHE A 65 -9.46 0.40 3.52
N PRO A 66 -10.71 0.22 3.08
CA PRO A 66 -11.56 1.33 2.67
C PRO A 66 -12.05 2.10 3.90
N CYS A 67 -11.69 3.38 3.99
CA CYS A 67 -12.13 4.26 5.08
C CYS A 67 -13.66 4.48 5.14
N SER A 68 -14.44 4.07 4.14
CA SER A 68 -15.91 4.19 4.14
C SER A 68 -16.60 3.25 5.13
N GLN A 69 -15.94 2.20 5.61
CA GLN A 69 -16.54 1.22 6.53
C GLN A 69 -16.68 1.75 7.97
N PHE A 70 -16.06 2.88 8.32
CA PHE A 70 -16.04 3.39 9.70
C PHE A 70 -17.22 4.32 10.06
N ARG A 71 -18.07 4.70 9.10
CA ARG A 71 -19.24 5.56 9.35
C ARG A 71 -20.56 4.80 9.61
N GLY A 72 -20.48 3.49 9.92
CA GLY A 72 -21.65 2.64 10.22
C GLY A 72 -21.71 2.14 11.67
N LEU A 73 -20.80 2.56 12.53
CA LEU A 73 -20.82 2.27 13.98
C LEU A 73 -21.09 3.58 14.73
N SER A 74 -22.33 4.03 14.67
CA SER A 74 -22.90 5.06 15.57
C SER A 74 -24.35 4.70 15.85
#